data_AF-A0A838QPD8-F1
#
_entry.id   AF-A0A838QPD8-F1
#
_cell.length_a   1.000
_cell.length_b   1.000
_cell.length_c   1.000
_cell.angle_alpha   90.00
_cell.angle_beta   90.00
_cell.angle_gamma   90.00
#
_symmetry.space_group_name_H-M   'P 1'
#
loop_
_entity.id
_entity.type
_entity.pdbx_description
1 polymer ?
#
loop_
_entity_poly.entity_id
_entity_poly.type
_entity_poly.pdbx_seq_one_letter_code
_entity_poly.pdbx_strand_id
1 'polypeptide(L)'
;MKWTVALATLALITPAGSASAQGQDGMAKKMNQADKASVKKAIADWPERPKLGAKEMIAKYGQPQEATTERLVWHNAGPFKRISVLKLETPHDFPMPHVDYLEHTIAYNVPQDKVGDLIEFDASSTINRTVGELSARCDLEGHNVLTLNLDHDIVTGKKSVEQARKAFGDIVVQDVMGKHPPYVEALQFTPANPATTAFSDQPVIPGSPVRAADTDPAARQAMNQGKMAEAEVLATVAAIDLNEIHAAAQAQTKQISQPVKDYAKLLHQEHGMNLDKTLKLGQQIEATPVITPAVEQAQKKGAGELAAFVELDGKAFESAYVAAMVKGHTEALAKIDTQLQKSAGNAALKQHLTGTREHVAKHLEKAKALQDGTKRASR
;
A
#
# COMPACT_ATOMS: atom_id res chain seq x y z
N MET A 1 -23.24 -13.53 -48.89
CA MET A 1 -22.59 -14.69 -48.24
C MET A 1 -22.54 -14.39 -46.74
N LYS A 2 -23.40 -15.03 -45.94
CA LYS A 2 -23.44 -14.87 -44.48
C LYS A 2 -22.49 -15.90 -43.89
N TRP A 3 -21.53 -15.47 -43.07
CA TRP A 3 -20.68 -16.38 -42.29
C TRP A 3 -21.18 -16.38 -40.84
N THR A 4 -21.63 -17.55 -40.39
CA THR A 4 -22.03 -17.85 -39.02
C THR A 4 -20.82 -18.51 -38.34
N VAL A 5 -20.30 -17.92 -37.26
CA VAL A 5 -19.23 -18.53 -36.46
C VAL A 5 -19.88 -19.38 -35.35
N ALA A 6 -19.55 -20.66 -35.31
CA ALA A 6 -20.02 -21.61 -34.31
C ALA A 6 -19.16 -21.50 -33.03
N LEU A 7 -19.81 -21.28 -31.89
CA LEU A 7 -19.19 -21.40 -30.57
C LEU A 7 -19.17 -22.88 -30.14
N ALA A 8 -17.98 -23.40 -29.85
CA ALA A 8 -17.80 -24.69 -29.19
C ALA A 8 -17.91 -24.51 -27.67
N THR A 9 -18.86 -25.21 -27.05
CA THR A 9 -19.05 -25.29 -25.59
C THR A 9 -18.15 -26.37 -25.01
N LEU A 10 -17.24 -25.99 -24.11
CA LEU A 10 -16.46 -26.92 -23.29
C LEU A 10 -17.18 -27.13 -21.94
N ALA A 11 -17.58 -28.37 -21.65
CA ALA A 11 -18.19 -28.75 -20.38
C ALA A 11 -17.10 -29.06 -19.34
N LEU A 12 -17.16 -28.41 -18.18
CA LEU A 12 -16.31 -28.69 -17.01
C LEU A 12 -17.01 -29.71 -16.10
N ILE A 13 -16.33 -30.82 -15.83
CA ILE A 13 -16.70 -31.82 -14.81
C ILE A 13 -16.02 -31.42 -13.50
N THR A 14 -16.78 -31.25 -12.43
CA THR A 14 -16.27 -31.05 -11.06
C THR A 14 -16.30 -32.38 -10.28
N PRO A 15 -15.23 -32.75 -9.56
CA PRO A 15 -15.34 -33.68 -8.45
C PRO A 15 -15.46 -32.94 -7.11
N ALA A 16 -16.29 -33.49 -6.23
CA ALA A 16 -16.58 -32.98 -4.90
C ALA A 16 -15.59 -33.45 -3.84
N GLY A 17 -15.19 -32.52 -2.96
CA GLY A 17 -15.12 -32.70 -1.50
C GLY A 17 -13.85 -33.28 -0.86
N SER A 18 -13.20 -32.47 -0.03
CA SER A 18 -12.95 -32.78 1.41
C SER A 18 -12.32 -31.58 2.13
N ALA A 19 -12.62 -31.44 3.42
CA ALA A 19 -12.56 -30.21 4.21
C ALA A 19 -11.28 -30.01 5.06
N SER A 20 -11.19 -28.78 5.57
CA SER A 20 -10.49 -28.29 6.78
C SER A 20 -9.02 -27.87 6.71
N ALA A 21 -8.82 -26.55 6.73
CA ALA A 21 -7.79 -25.86 7.50
C ALA A 21 -8.21 -24.38 7.67
N GLN A 22 -8.88 -24.06 8.79
CA GLN A 22 -9.15 -22.67 9.18
C GLN A 22 -7.88 -22.07 9.78
N GLY A 23 -7.29 -21.11 9.08
CA GLY A 23 -6.18 -20.30 9.57
C GLY A 23 -5.47 -19.61 8.41
N GLN A 24 -5.67 -18.29 8.30
CA GLN A 24 -5.14 -17.36 7.27
C GLN A 24 -6.00 -17.11 6.02
N ASP A 25 -7.32 -16.97 6.17
CA ASP A 25 -8.13 -16.29 5.14
C ASP A 25 -8.11 -14.77 5.34
N GLY A 26 -6.99 -14.18 4.94
CA GLY A 26 -7.00 -12.86 4.32
C GLY A 26 -7.27 -13.00 2.81
N MET A 27 -8.13 -13.94 2.39
CA MET A 27 -8.58 -14.01 1.01
C MET A 27 -9.26 -12.69 0.67
N ALA A 28 -8.76 -12.02 -0.37
CA ALA A 28 -9.41 -10.88 -0.99
C ALA A 28 -10.90 -11.19 -1.11
N LYS A 29 -11.73 -10.48 -0.32
CA LYS A 29 -13.19 -10.57 -0.43
C LYS A 29 -13.51 -10.41 -1.91
N LYS A 30 -14.08 -11.44 -2.55
CA LYS A 30 -14.37 -11.45 -3.99
C LYS A 30 -15.12 -10.17 -4.30
N MET A 31 -14.45 -9.20 -4.92
CA MET A 31 -15.04 -7.90 -5.16
C MET A 31 -16.22 -8.10 -6.10
N ASN A 32 -17.37 -7.53 -5.74
CA ASN A 32 -18.54 -7.60 -6.59
C ASN A 32 -18.24 -6.86 -7.90
N GLN A 33 -18.69 -7.42 -9.01
CA GLN A 33 -18.63 -6.74 -10.29
C GLN A 33 -19.50 -5.47 -10.25
N ALA A 34 -19.05 -4.43 -10.92
CA ALA A 34 -19.81 -3.21 -11.12
C ALA A 34 -21.07 -3.49 -11.95
N ASP A 35 -22.12 -2.73 -11.68
CA ASP A 35 -23.36 -2.81 -12.45
C ASP A 35 -23.16 -2.34 -13.90
N LYS A 36 -23.81 -3.03 -14.85
CA LYS A 36 -23.68 -2.75 -16.28
C LYS A 36 -24.10 -1.33 -16.66
N ALA A 37 -25.15 -0.80 -16.04
CA ALA A 37 -25.61 0.56 -16.33
C ALA A 37 -24.64 1.60 -15.77
N SER A 38 -24.08 1.36 -14.59
CA SER A 38 -23.02 2.19 -14.01
C SER A 38 -21.77 2.22 -14.89
N VAL A 39 -21.30 1.07 -15.39
CA VAL A 39 -20.15 0.99 -16.31
C VAL A 39 -20.42 1.73 -17.61
N LYS A 40 -21.60 1.52 -18.22
CA LYS A 40 -22.00 2.22 -19.45
C LYS A 40 -22.00 3.74 -19.26
N LYS A 41 -22.48 4.22 -18.11
CA LYS A 41 -22.46 5.65 -17.76
C LYS A 41 -21.04 6.15 -17.55
N ALA A 42 -20.20 5.39 -16.87
CA ALA A 42 -18.83 5.77 -16.53
C ALA A 42 -17.96 6.01 -17.79
N ILE A 43 -18.14 5.19 -18.83
CA ILE A 43 -17.36 5.29 -20.07
C ILE A 43 -18.03 6.09 -21.20
N ALA A 44 -19.20 6.71 -20.95
CA ALA A 44 -20.00 7.35 -21.99
C ALA A 44 -19.21 8.46 -22.73
N ASP A 45 -18.49 9.27 -21.96
CA ASP A 45 -17.74 10.44 -22.44
C ASP A 45 -16.25 10.15 -22.67
N TRP A 46 -15.86 8.87 -22.72
CA TRP A 46 -14.47 8.50 -23.00
C TRP A 46 -14.12 8.74 -24.47
N PRO A 47 -12.84 9.01 -24.78
CA PRO A 47 -12.34 8.96 -26.15
C PRO A 47 -12.59 7.59 -26.79
N GLU A 48 -12.74 7.56 -28.11
CA GLU A 48 -13.23 6.37 -28.82
C GLU A 48 -12.31 5.15 -28.69
N ARG A 49 -10.98 5.33 -28.68
CA ARG A 49 -10.01 4.21 -28.55
C ARG A 49 -10.05 3.56 -27.15
N PRO A 50 -9.90 4.30 -26.03
CA PRO A 50 -10.16 3.77 -24.69
C PRO A 50 -11.55 3.13 -24.52
N LYS A 51 -12.59 3.74 -25.10
CA LYS A 51 -13.97 3.21 -25.04
C LYS A 51 -14.10 1.89 -25.79
N LEU A 52 -13.40 1.72 -26.91
CA LEU A 52 -13.31 0.45 -27.61
C LEU A 52 -12.58 -0.59 -26.75
N GLY A 53 -11.38 -0.29 -26.26
CA GLY A 53 -10.63 -1.20 -25.40
C GLY A 53 -11.40 -1.63 -24.15
N ALA A 54 -12.15 -0.70 -23.54
CA ALA A 54 -13.06 -1.00 -22.43
C ALA A 54 -14.14 -2.03 -22.83
N LYS A 55 -14.78 -1.86 -24.00
CA LYS A 55 -15.79 -2.80 -24.50
C LYS A 55 -15.20 -4.18 -24.81
N GLU A 56 -14.00 -4.23 -25.35
CA GLU A 56 -13.27 -5.48 -25.64
C GLU A 56 -12.92 -6.23 -24.35
N MET A 57 -12.37 -5.54 -23.35
CA MET A 57 -12.08 -6.13 -22.04
C MET A 57 -13.36 -6.61 -21.34
N ILE A 58 -14.46 -5.84 -21.43
CA ILE A 58 -15.77 -6.26 -20.91
C ILE A 58 -16.27 -7.53 -21.61
N ALA A 59 -16.11 -7.62 -22.93
CA ALA A 59 -16.53 -8.77 -23.71
C ALA A 59 -15.72 -10.02 -23.34
N LYS A 60 -14.42 -9.88 -23.10
CA LYS A 60 -13.51 -10.99 -22.76
C LYS A 60 -13.59 -11.43 -21.30
N TYR A 61 -13.59 -10.48 -20.36
CA TYR A 61 -13.43 -10.73 -18.92
C TYR A 61 -14.70 -10.49 -18.09
N GLY A 62 -15.79 -10.06 -18.72
CA GLY A 62 -17.03 -9.70 -18.03
C GLY A 62 -16.96 -8.30 -17.42
N GLN A 63 -17.91 -7.98 -16.52
CA GLN A 63 -17.93 -6.64 -15.91
C GLN A 63 -16.72 -6.43 -14.97
N PRO A 64 -16.12 -5.23 -14.96
CA PRO A 64 -15.01 -4.90 -14.06
C PRO A 64 -15.47 -4.87 -12.61
N GLN A 65 -14.54 -4.98 -11.66
CA GLN A 65 -14.83 -4.80 -10.23
C GLN A 65 -14.79 -3.31 -9.83
N GLU A 66 -13.99 -2.49 -10.51
CA GLU A 66 -13.99 -1.04 -10.33
C GLU A 66 -14.38 -0.33 -11.62
N ALA A 67 -15.29 0.64 -11.52
CA ALA A 67 -15.69 1.48 -12.64
C ALA A 67 -15.83 2.93 -12.18
N THR A 68 -14.97 3.80 -12.70
CA THR A 68 -15.00 5.25 -12.46
C THR A 68 -15.05 5.99 -13.80
N THR A 69 -15.27 7.30 -13.76
CA THR A 69 -15.24 8.14 -14.97
C THR A 69 -13.87 8.20 -15.64
N GLU A 70 -12.81 7.70 -14.99
CA GLU A 70 -11.42 7.80 -15.47
C GLU A 70 -10.75 6.43 -15.68
N ARG A 71 -11.28 5.34 -15.10
CA ARG A 71 -10.69 3.99 -15.19
C ARG A 71 -11.69 2.86 -14.97
N LEU A 72 -11.49 1.75 -15.67
CA LEU A 72 -12.06 0.43 -15.38
C LEU A 72 -10.98 -0.52 -14.89
N VAL A 73 -11.28 -1.36 -13.89
CA VAL A 73 -10.31 -2.33 -13.34
C VAL A 73 -10.93 -3.71 -13.17
N TRP A 74 -10.21 -4.72 -13.68
CA TRP A 74 -10.43 -6.11 -13.36
C TRP A 74 -9.32 -6.61 -12.45
N HIS A 75 -9.69 -7.28 -11.36
CA HIS A 75 -8.74 -7.90 -10.43
C HIS A 75 -8.74 -9.41 -10.61
N ASN A 76 -7.54 -10.01 -10.66
CA ASN A 76 -7.35 -11.46 -10.76
C ASN A 76 -8.07 -12.10 -11.96
N ALA A 77 -8.00 -11.44 -13.13
CA ALA A 77 -8.55 -11.94 -14.37
C ALA A 77 -7.48 -12.69 -15.17
N GLY A 78 -7.69 -13.99 -15.41
CA GLY A 78 -6.69 -14.82 -16.08
C GLY A 78 -5.36 -14.87 -15.31
N PRO A 79 -4.20 -14.72 -15.99
CA PRO A 79 -2.89 -14.69 -15.33
C PRO A 79 -2.55 -13.33 -14.70
N PHE A 80 -3.41 -12.33 -14.87
CA PHE A 80 -3.12 -10.96 -14.46
C PHE A 80 -3.60 -10.69 -13.05
N LYS A 81 -2.74 -10.04 -12.26
CA LYS A 81 -3.13 -9.47 -10.96
C LYS A 81 -4.16 -8.37 -11.17
N ARG A 82 -3.96 -7.56 -12.21
CA ARG A 82 -4.83 -6.43 -12.54
C ARG A 82 -4.83 -6.16 -14.05
N ILE A 83 -6.00 -5.85 -14.61
CA ILE A 83 -6.17 -5.27 -15.93
C ILE A 83 -6.83 -3.90 -15.73
N SER A 84 -6.25 -2.84 -16.30
CA SER A 84 -6.80 -1.49 -16.21
C SER A 84 -7.02 -0.91 -17.60
N VAL A 85 -8.19 -0.31 -17.84
CA VAL A 85 -8.40 0.58 -19.00
C VAL A 85 -8.58 2.00 -18.47
N LEU A 86 -7.75 2.94 -18.94
CA LEU A 86 -7.78 4.34 -18.54
C LEU A 86 -8.46 5.17 -19.63
N LYS A 87 -9.15 6.25 -19.24
CA LYS A 87 -9.70 7.24 -20.17
C LYS A 87 -8.61 8.04 -20.90
N LEU A 88 -7.46 8.21 -20.27
CA LEU A 88 -6.33 8.98 -20.78
C LEU A 88 -5.61 8.23 -21.91
N GLU A 89 -5.29 8.95 -22.99
CA GLU A 89 -4.45 8.48 -24.10
C GLU A 89 -3.05 9.08 -23.95
N THR A 90 -2.03 8.23 -23.78
CA THR A 90 -0.64 8.68 -23.68
C THR A 90 0.11 8.32 -24.97
N PRO A 91 0.61 9.28 -25.77
CA PRO A 91 1.38 8.97 -26.97
C PRO A 91 2.60 8.09 -26.69
N HIS A 92 2.78 7.05 -27.51
CA HIS A 92 3.89 6.12 -27.42
C HIS A 92 4.35 5.70 -28.82
N ASP A 93 5.63 5.87 -29.13
CA ASP A 93 6.16 5.73 -30.49
C ASP A 93 6.85 4.37 -30.77
N PHE A 94 6.92 3.48 -29.79
CA PHE A 94 7.55 2.17 -29.94
C PHE A 94 6.50 1.05 -29.92
N PRO A 95 6.54 0.08 -30.86
CA PRO A 95 7.46 -0.03 -31.99
C PRO A 95 7.07 0.89 -33.15
N MET A 96 5.87 1.46 -33.10
CA MET A 96 5.36 2.49 -34.00
C MET A 96 4.41 3.43 -33.23
N PRO A 97 4.12 4.64 -33.76
CA PRO A 97 3.22 5.60 -33.11
C PRO A 97 1.83 5.04 -32.81
N HIS A 98 1.47 5.00 -31.54
CA HIS A 98 0.16 4.64 -31.00
C HIS A 98 -0.09 5.38 -29.67
N VAL A 99 -1.12 4.99 -28.93
CA VAL A 99 -1.47 5.61 -27.62
C VAL A 99 -1.73 4.56 -26.57
N ASP A 100 -1.17 4.73 -25.38
CA ASP A 100 -1.38 3.82 -24.26
C ASP A 100 -2.66 4.19 -23.50
N TYR A 101 -3.52 3.20 -23.30
CA TYR A 101 -4.70 3.30 -22.45
C TYR A 101 -5.08 1.98 -21.75
N LEU A 102 -4.45 0.87 -22.11
CA LEU A 102 -4.69 -0.46 -21.55
C LEU A 102 -3.44 -0.96 -20.83
N GLU A 103 -3.59 -1.37 -19.58
CA GLU A 103 -2.52 -1.88 -18.72
C GLU A 103 -2.81 -3.32 -18.28
N HIS A 104 -1.79 -4.17 -18.35
CA HIS A 104 -1.80 -5.50 -17.75
C HIS A 104 -0.70 -5.61 -16.71
N THR A 105 -1.08 -5.94 -15.47
CA THR A 105 -0.16 -6.11 -14.34
C THR A 105 -0.10 -7.57 -13.92
N ILE A 106 1.12 -8.07 -13.73
CA ILE A 106 1.39 -9.40 -13.17
C ILE A 106 2.13 -9.30 -11.85
N ALA A 107 2.03 -10.35 -11.03
CA ALA A 107 2.92 -10.52 -9.90
C ALA A 107 4.30 -10.96 -10.40
N TYR A 108 5.30 -10.12 -10.17
CA TYR A 108 6.66 -10.33 -10.68
C TYR A 108 7.67 -9.64 -9.78
N ASN A 109 8.70 -10.37 -9.35
CA ASN A 109 9.83 -9.81 -8.61
C ASN A 109 10.93 -9.45 -9.60
N VAL A 110 10.98 -8.19 -10.04
CA VAL A 110 12.03 -7.70 -10.93
C VAL A 110 13.34 -7.54 -10.13
N PRO A 111 14.43 -8.24 -10.52
CA PRO A 111 15.74 -8.03 -9.93
C PRO A 111 16.19 -6.58 -10.10
N GLN A 112 16.81 -6.01 -9.06
CA GLN A 112 17.17 -4.59 -9.03
C GLN A 112 18.11 -4.20 -10.18
N ASP A 113 19.07 -5.07 -10.50
CA ASP A 113 20.03 -4.92 -11.58
C ASP A 113 19.39 -5.01 -12.98
N LYS A 114 18.14 -5.46 -13.08
CA LYS A 114 17.38 -5.55 -14.34
C LYS A 114 16.40 -4.41 -14.57
N VAL A 115 16.19 -3.53 -13.58
CA VAL A 115 15.27 -2.40 -13.73
C VAL A 115 15.69 -1.48 -14.89
N GLY A 116 17.00 -1.20 -15.03
CA GLY A 116 17.51 -0.38 -16.14
C GLY A 116 17.24 -1.01 -17.49
N ASP A 117 17.54 -2.31 -17.64
CA ASP A 117 17.33 -3.07 -18.88
C ASP A 117 15.86 -3.02 -19.34
N LEU A 118 14.90 -3.17 -18.42
CA LEU A 118 13.47 -3.15 -18.75
C LEU A 118 12.99 -1.77 -19.21
N ILE A 119 13.44 -0.70 -18.55
CA ILE A 119 13.11 0.67 -18.95
C ILE A 119 13.76 1.05 -20.29
N GLU A 120 14.96 0.53 -20.58
CA GLU A 120 15.61 0.70 -21.89
C GLU A 120 14.88 -0.07 -23.01
N PHE A 121 14.32 -1.23 -22.68
CA PHE A 121 13.53 -2.02 -23.62
C PHE A 121 12.21 -1.35 -23.99
N ASP A 122 11.40 -0.96 -23.00
CA ASP A 122 10.08 -0.33 -23.22
C ASP A 122 9.77 0.68 -22.10
N ALA A 123 9.63 1.95 -22.47
CA ALA A 123 9.36 3.03 -21.53
C ALA A 123 7.94 2.97 -20.93
N SER A 124 7.07 2.15 -21.50
CA SER A 124 5.70 1.93 -21.00
C SER A 124 5.61 0.80 -19.98
N SER A 125 6.68 0.02 -19.79
CA SER A 125 6.80 -0.93 -18.67
C SER A 125 6.91 -0.20 -17.33
N THR A 126 6.12 -0.63 -16.35
CA THR A 126 6.10 -0.06 -15.00
C THR A 126 6.45 -1.11 -13.96
N ILE A 127 7.44 -0.82 -13.13
CA ILE A 127 7.96 -1.73 -12.11
C ILE A 127 7.61 -1.18 -10.73
N ASN A 128 6.91 -1.98 -9.92
CA ASN A 128 6.64 -1.65 -8.52
C ASN A 128 7.13 -2.80 -7.62
N ARG A 129 8.40 -2.71 -7.21
CA ARG A 129 9.08 -3.74 -6.41
C ARG A 129 8.44 -3.90 -5.03
N THR A 130 7.97 -2.82 -4.41
CA THR A 130 7.42 -2.87 -3.06
C THR A 130 6.23 -3.82 -2.96
N VAL A 131 5.34 -3.81 -3.96
CA VAL A 131 4.19 -4.75 -4.02
C VAL A 131 4.40 -5.94 -4.97
N GLY A 132 5.61 -6.07 -5.54
CA GLY A 132 6.00 -7.17 -6.41
C GLY A 132 5.22 -7.23 -7.71
N GLU A 133 5.12 -6.11 -8.42
CA GLU A 133 4.36 -5.96 -9.66
C GLU A 133 5.25 -5.52 -10.83
N LEU A 134 4.95 -6.08 -12.00
CA LEU A 134 5.39 -5.60 -13.31
C LEU A 134 4.15 -5.37 -14.18
N SER A 135 4.05 -4.22 -14.82
CA SER A 135 2.99 -3.87 -15.75
C SER A 135 3.54 -3.53 -17.14
N ALA A 136 2.78 -3.84 -18.18
CA ALA A 136 2.94 -3.26 -19.52
C ALA A 136 1.72 -2.40 -19.88
N ARG A 137 1.94 -1.34 -20.66
CA ARG A 137 0.88 -0.44 -21.15
C ARG A 137 0.97 -0.27 -22.67
N CYS A 138 -0.17 -0.34 -23.34
CA CYS A 138 -0.31 -0.25 -24.80
C CYS A 138 -1.78 0.05 -25.18
N ASP A 139 -2.13 0.00 -26.46
CA ASP A 139 -3.51 0.04 -26.99
C ASP A 139 -4.14 -1.35 -27.12
N LEU A 140 -3.33 -2.41 -27.17
CA LEU A 140 -3.75 -3.80 -27.37
C LEU A 140 -3.31 -4.72 -26.23
N GLU A 141 -4.18 -5.66 -25.85
CA GLU A 141 -3.85 -6.68 -24.85
C GLU A 141 -2.70 -7.57 -25.30
N GLY A 142 -2.70 -8.01 -26.56
CA GLY A 142 -1.66 -8.89 -27.09
C GLY A 142 -0.28 -8.25 -27.08
N HIS A 143 -0.20 -6.93 -27.30
CA HIS A 143 1.06 -6.19 -27.21
C HIS A 143 1.54 -6.03 -25.77
N ASN A 144 0.63 -5.83 -24.80
CA ASN A 144 1.00 -5.90 -23.38
C ASN A 144 1.55 -7.28 -22.99
N VAL A 145 0.92 -8.35 -23.48
CA VAL A 145 1.39 -9.73 -23.25
C VAL A 145 2.78 -9.94 -23.88
N LEU A 146 3.01 -9.41 -25.09
CA LEU A 146 4.31 -9.42 -25.76
C LEU A 146 5.38 -8.67 -24.95
N THR A 147 5.09 -7.45 -24.47
CA THR A 147 6.01 -6.69 -23.60
C THR A 147 6.38 -7.52 -22.37
N LEU A 148 5.40 -8.05 -21.63
CA LEU A 148 5.66 -8.84 -20.42
C LEU A 148 6.48 -10.12 -20.69
N ASN A 149 6.28 -10.76 -21.83
CA ASN A 149 7.07 -11.92 -22.25
C ASN A 149 8.52 -11.55 -22.56
N LEU A 150 8.74 -10.41 -23.22
CA LEU A 150 10.08 -9.93 -23.55
C LEU A 150 10.80 -9.35 -22.32
N ASP A 151 10.09 -8.72 -21.40
CA ASP A 151 10.60 -8.34 -20.09
C ASP A 151 11.12 -9.56 -19.32
N HIS A 152 10.35 -10.66 -19.33
CA HIS A 152 10.78 -11.92 -18.74
C HIS A 152 12.02 -12.51 -19.43
N ASP A 153 12.07 -12.48 -20.77
CA ASP A 153 13.23 -12.94 -21.53
C ASP A 153 14.49 -12.10 -21.20
N ILE A 154 14.36 -10.79 -20.96
CA ILE A 154 15.47 -9.92 -20.54
C ILE A 154 15.92 -10.26 -19.11
N VAL A 155 14.97 -10.36 -18.17
CA VAL A 155 15.27 -10.67 -16.76
C VAL A 155 15.97 -12.02 -16.62
N THR A 156 15.57 -13.01 -17.41
CA THR A 156 16.16 -14.36 -17.40
C THR A 156 17.44 -14.48 -18.24
N GLY A 157 17.85 -13.42 -18.92
CA GLY A 157 19.03 -13.41 -19.79
C GLY A 157 18.86 -14.18 -21.11
N LYS A 158 17.63 -14.60 -21.45
CA LYS A 158 17.30 -15.24 -22.71
C LYS A 158 17.40 -14.26 -23.90
N LYS A 159 17.22 -12.96 -23.67
CA LYS A 159 17.46 -11.90 -24.65
C LYS A 159 18.20 -10.73 -24.01
N SER A 160 19.04 -10.06 -24.81
CA SER A 160 19.45 -8.69 -24.51
C SER A 160 18.32 -7.70 -24.82
N VAL A 161 18.44 -6.47 -24.31
CA VAL A 161 17.52 -5.37 -24.62
C VAL A 161 17.38 -5.16 -26.14
N GLU A 162 18.50 -5.09 -26.86
CA GLU A 162 18.52 -4.93 -28.32
C GLU A 162 17.78 -6.07 -29.04
N GLN A 163 18.04 -7.32 -28.63
CA GLN A 163 17.37 -8.49 -29.19
C GLN A 163 15.87 -8.48 -28.90
N ALA A 164 15.46 -8.04 -27.72
CA ALA A 164 14.06 -7.91 -27.34
C ALA A 164 13.36 -6.81 -28.16
N ARG A 165 13.97 -5.64 -28.34
CA ARG A 165 13.41 -4.55 -29.18
C ARG A 165 13.23 -5.00 -30.63
N LYS A 166 14.22 -5.70 -31.20
CA LYS A 166 14.08 -6.27 -32.54
C LYS A 166 12.97 -7.32 -32.61
N ALA A 167 12.94 -8.24 -31.64
CA ALA A 167 11.92 -9.28 -31.57
C ALA A 167 10.51 -8.70 -31.45
N PHE A 168 10.33 -7.61 -30.69
CA PHE A 168 9.04 -6.92 -30.58
C PHE A 168 8.54 -6.50 -31.96
N GLY A 169 9.36 -5.77 -32.72
CA GLY A 169 9.00 -5.32 -34.07
C GLY A 169 8.70 -6.49 -35.02
N ASP A 170 9.55 -7.52 -35.02
CA ASP A 170 9.35 -8.72 -35.86
C ASP A 170 8.03 -9.44 -35.53
N ILE A 171 7.68 -9.55 -34.24
CA ILE A 171 6.45 -10.21 -33.76
C ILE A 171 5.21 -9.36 -34.09
N VAL A 172 5.26 -8.04 -33.89
CA VAL A 172 4.15 -7.15 -34.27
C VAL A 172 3.87 -7.23 -35.77
N VAL A 173 4.90 -7.25 -36.62
CA VAL A 173 4.71 -7.44 -38.07
C VAL A 173 4.00 -8.78 -38.36
N GLN A 174 4.37 -9.85 -37.68
CA GLN A 174 3.72 -11.15 -37.85
C GLN A 174 2.26 -11.14 -37.39
N ASP A 175 1.96 -10.51 -36.27
CA ASP A 175 0.60 -10.41 -35.75
C ASP A 175 -0.30 -9.58 -36.68
N VAL A 176 0.19 -8.45 -37.19
CA VAL A 176 -0.50 -7.64 -38.22
C VAL A 176 -0.77 -8.44 -39.50
N MET A 177 0.08 -9.41 -39.84
CA MET A 177 -0.14 -10.35 -40.94
C MET A 177 -1.14 -11.48 -40.61
N GLY A 178 -1.76 -11.47 -39.43
CA GLY A 178 -2.74 -12.48 -38.98
C GLY A 178 -2.12 -13.79 -38.55
N LYS A 179 -0.82 -13.83 -38.22
CA LYS A 179 -0.14 -15.06 -37.79
C LYS A 179 -0.32 -15.38 -36.32
N HIS A 180 -0.72 -14.41 -35.51
CA HIS A 180 -0.93 -14.51 -34.05
C HIS A 180 0.16 -15.31 -33.33
N PRO A 181 1.41 -14.80 -33.28
CA PRO A 181 2.50 -15.50 -32.60
C PRO A 181 2.18 -15.78 -31.13
N PRO A 182 2.67 -16.89 -30.53
CA PRO A 182 2.34 -17.25 -29.15
C PRO A 182 2.60 -16.12 -28.12
N TYR A 183 3.62 -15.29 -28.37
CA TYR A 183 4.00 -14.17 -27.52
C TYR A 183 2.94 -13.06 -27.41
N VAL A 184 1.97 -12.95 -28.34
CA VAL A 184 0.84 -12.00 -28.23
C VAL A 184 -0.43 -12.66 -27.70
N GLU A 185 -0.50 -14.00 -27.67
CA GLU A 185 -1.71 -14.72 -27.26
C GLU A 185 -1.73 -15.02 -25.75
N ALA A 186 -0.56 -15.35 -25.19
CA ALA A 186 -0.45 -15.75 -23.79
C ALA A 186 0.94 -15.43 -23.20
N LEU A 187 1.00 -15.35 -21.87
CA LEU A 187 2.28 -15.36 -21.17
C LEU A 187 2.97 -16.71 -21.40
N GLN A 188 4.23 -16.67 -21.82
CA GLN A 188 5.07 -17.82 -22.11
C GLN A 188 5.78 -18.36 -20.86
N PHE A 189 5.38 -17.85 -19.70
CA PHE A 189 5.84 -18.22 -18.37
C PHE A 189 4.68 -18.12 -17.39
N THR A 190 4.79 -18.77 -16.24
CA THR A 190 3.81 -18.64 -15.16
C THR A 190 4.23 -17.47 -14.26
N PRO A 191 3.37 -16.44 -14.08
CA PRO A 191 3.63 -15.38 -13.12
C PRO A 191 3.89 -15.93 -11.71
N ALA A 192 4.76 -15.26 -10.97
CA ALA A 192 5.10 -15.68 -9.62
C ALA A 192 3.92 -15.50 -8.65
N ASN A 193 3.95 -16.20 -7.51
CA ASN A 193 2.91 -16.08 -6.50
C ASN A 193 2.92 -14.65 -5.90
N PRO A 194 1.81 -13.89 -5.94
CA PRO A 194 1.74 -12.55 -5.36
C PRO A 194 2.16 -12.46 -3.88
N ALA A 195 2.00 -13.55 -3.12
CA ALA A 195 2.42 -13.62 -1.72
C ALA A 195 3.94 -13.60 -1.53
N THR A 196 4.72 -13.79 -2.60
CA THR A 196 6.17 -13.97 -2.55
C THR A 196 6.96 -12.97 -3.40
N THR A 197 6.28 -12.13 -4.18
CA THR A 197 6.95 -11.18 -5.10
C THR A 197 7.22 -9.83 -4.48
N ALA A 198 6.54 -9.48 -3.39
CA ALA A 198 6.66 -8.18 -2.74
C ALA A 198 8.02 -8.01 -2.03
N PHE A 199 8.51 -6.77 -1.99
CA PHE A 199 9.72 -6.39 -1.28
C PHE A 199 9.46 -5.14 -0.44
N SER A 200 9.06 -5.31 0.82
CA SER A 200 8.65 -4.22 1.73
C SER A 200 9.76 -3.25 2.17
N ASP A 201 10.93 -3.26 1.53
CA ASP A 201 12.17 -2.60 1.95
C ASP A 201 12.60 -2.97 3.38
N GLN A 202 13.66 -2.33 3.88
CA GLN A 202 14.13 -2.48 5.26
C GLN A 202 14.28 -1.10 5.92
N PRO A 203 13.94 -0.95 7.22
CA PRO A 203 14.11 0.31 7.92
C PRO A 203 15.60 0.68 8.04
N VAL A 204 15.93 1.95 7.76
CA VAL A 204 17.30 2.48 7.89
C VAL A 204 17.53 3.29 9.16
N ILE A 205 16.46 3.67 9.87
CA ILE A 205 16.58 4.35 11.15
C ILE A 205 16.98 3.31 12.20
N PRO A 206 18.12 3.47 12.89
CA PRO A 206 18.55 2.55 13.93
C PRO A 206 17.47 2.36 15.00
N GLY A 207 17.13 1.10 15.29
CA GLY A 207 16.12 0.76 16.31
C GLY A 207 14.67 0.93 15.85
N SER A 208 14.43 1.24 14.57
CA SER A 208 13.06 1.33 14.03
C SER A 208 12.24 0.06 14.27
N PRO A 209 10.91 0.20 14.43
CA PRO A 209 10.04 -0.95 14.51
C PRO A 209 10.09 -1.81 13.25
N VAL A 210 10.08 -3.12 13.44
CA VAL A 210 9.94 -4.12 12.36
C VAL A 210 8.56 -4.75 12.40
N ARG A 211 8.04 -5.24 11.27
CA ARG A 211 6.75 -5.95 11.26
C ARG A 211 6.93 -7.38 11.75
N ALA A 212 5.99 -7.86 12.58
CA ALA A 212 6.01 -9.25 13.05
C ALA A 212 5.92 -10.29 11.92
N ALA A 213 5.31 -9.95 10.78
CA ALA A 213 5.22 -10.83 9.62
C ALA A 213 6.56 -10.97 8.87
N ASP A 214 7.41 -9.95 8.94
CA ASP A 214 8.67 -9.86 8.20
C ASP A 214 9.86 -10.43 9.01
N THR A 215 9.64 -10.74 10.30
CA THR A 215 10.66 -11.40 11.12
C THR A 215 10.69 -12.91 10.84
N ASP A 216 11.87 -13.50 10.75
CA ASP A 216 12.08 -14.95 10.61
C ASP A 216 11.31 -15.72 11.72
N PRO A 217 10.57 -16.80 11.42
CA PRO A 217 10.01 -17.70 12.42
C PRO A 217 10.97 -18.08 13.56
N ALA A 218 12.25 -18.30 13.27
CA ALA A 218 13.28 -18.57 14.27
C ALA A 218 13.58 -17.33 15.14
N ALA A 219 13.59 -16.13 14.56
CA ALA A 219 13.71 -14.87 15.30
C ALA A 219 12.49 -14.60 16.18
N ARG A 220 11.27 -14.90 15.72
CA ARG A 220 10.04 -14.85 16.53
C ARG A 220 10.10 -15.83 17.70
N GLN A 221 10.65 -17.02 17.48
CA GLN A 221 10.81 -18.04 18.50
C GLN A 221 11.90 -17.70 19.51
N ALA A 222 12.98 -17.01 19.09
CA ALA A 222 14.01 -16.45 19.97
C ALA A 222 13.50 -15.25 20.80
N MET A 223 12.59 -14.42 20.24
CA MET A 223 11.95 -13.30 20.96
C MET A 223 11.00 -13.74 22.09
N ASN A 224 10.55 -15.01 22.11
CA ASN A 224 9.62 -15.54 23.11
C ASN A 224 10.18 -15.67 24.54
N GLN A 225 11.46 -15.36 24.78
CA GLN A 225 12.05 -15.31 26.12
C GLN A 225 11.96 -13.89 26.73
N GLY A 226 10.74 -13.41 27.00
CA GLY A 226 10.45 -12.10 27.64
C GLY A 226 10.69 -10.85 26.78
N LYS A 227 11.59 -10.92 25.80
CA LYS A 227 11.95 -9.79 24.90
C LYS A 227 10.81 -9.35 23.98
N MET A 228 9.88 -10.22 23.61
CA MET A 228 8.71 -9.84 22.79
C MET A 228 7.78 -8.85 23.51
N ALA A 229 7.58 -9.02 24.83
CA ALA A 229 6.76 -8.08 25.60
C ALA A 229 7.42 -6.69 25.64
N GLU A 230 8.74 -6.63 25.78
CA GLU A 230 9.50 -5.39 25.75
C GLU A 230 9.46 -4.73 24.37
N ALA A 231 9.62 -5.51 23.30
CA ALA A 231 9.52 -5.05 21.92
C ALA A 231 8.12 -4.48 21.60
N GLU A 232 7.04 -5.13 22.05
CA GLU A 232 5.68 -4.64 21.85
C GLU A 232 5.41 -3.36 22.67
N VAL A 233 5.94 -3.27 23.91
CA VAL A 233 5.85 -2.06 24.74
C VAL A 233 6.56 -0.89 24.05
N LEU A 234 7.80 -1.08 23.59
CA LEU A 234 8.56 -0.07 22.87
C LEU A 234 7.84 0.35 21.57
N ALA A 235 7.32 -0.61 20.81
CA ALA A 235 6.56 -0.32 19.59
C ALA A 235 5.26 0.43 19.86
N THR A 236 4.60 0.16 20.98
CA THR A 236 3.39 0.89 21.40
C THR A 236 3.72 2.34 21.77
N VAL A 237 4.79 2.57 22.54
CA VAL A 237 5.25 3.94 22.86
C VAL A 237 5.60 4.70 21.59
N ALA A 238 6.38 4.08 20.70
CA ALA A 238 6.76 4.68 19.42
C ALA A 238 5.54 5.01 18.53
N ALA A 239 4.52 4.14 18.51
CA ALA A 239 3.29 4.39 17.77
C ALA A 239 2.48 5.58 18.33
N ILE A 240 2.42 5.73 19.66
CA ILE A 240 1.78 6.87 20.31
C ILE A 240 2.55 8.16 20.00
N ASP A 241 3.87 8.16 20.17
CA ASP A 241 4.71 9.33 19.87
C ASP A 241 4.55 9.79 18.41
N LEU A 242 4.57 8.86 17.44
CA LEU A 242 4.36 9.19 16.03
C LEU A 242 3.00 9.83 15.77
N ASN A 243 1.95 9.36 16.45
CA ASN A 243 0.61 9.94 16.33
C ASN A 243 0.56 11.38 16.84
N GLU A 244 1.16 11.64 18.01
CA GLU A 244 1.25 12.98 18.61
C GLU A 244 2.12 13.93 17.77
N ILE A 245 3.22 13.43 17.20
CA ILE A 245 4.07 14.18 16.25
C ILE A 245 3.26 14.60 15.02
N HIS A 246 2.48 13.69 14.42
CA HIS A 246 1.66 14.03 13.26
C HIS A 246 0.56 15.05 13.61
N ALA A 247 -0.13 14.88 14.75
CA ALA A 247 -1.14 15.82 15.24
C ALA A 247 -0.54 17.23 15.43
N ALA A 248 0.61 17.28 16.09
CA ALA A 248 1.32 18.51 16.38
C ALA A 248 1.91 19.18 15.14
N ALA A 249 2.43 18.41 14.18
CA ALA A 249 2.90 18.94 12.90
C ALA A 249 1.76 19.58 12.11
N GLN A 250 0.60 18.92 12.07
CA GLN A 250 -0.59 19.48 11.42
C GLN A 250 -1.10 20.75 12.11
N ALA A 251 -1.15 20.78 13.45
CA ALA A 251 -1.59 21.97 14.18
C ALA A 251 -0.71 23.20 13.89
N GLN A 252 0.59 23.00 13.64
CA GLN A 252 1.50 24.09 13.29
C GLN A 252 1.17 24.74 11.93
N THR A 253 0.50 24.04 11.01
CA THR A 253 0.14 24.60 9.69
C THR A 253 -1.20 25.33 9.67
N LYS A 254 -1.98 25.25 10.76
CA LYS A 254 -3.36 25.80 10.81
C LYS A 254 -3.40 27.25 11.28
N GLN A 255 -4.51 27.93 11.02
CA GLN A 255 -4.72 29.32 11.44
C GLN A 255 -5.26 29.40 12.87
N ILE A 256 -4.49 28.90 13.84
CA ILE A 256 -4.83 28.87 15.27
C ILE A 256 -4.06 29.90 16.08
N SER A 257 -4.48 30.11 17.33
CA SER A 257 -3.84 31.06 18.25
C SER A 257 -2.40 30.67 18.60
N GLN A 258 -1.58 31.68 18.89
CA GLN A 258 -0.17 31.48 19.22
C GLN A 258 0.07 30.52 20.39
N PRO A 259 -0.69 30.57 21.51
CA PRO A 259 -0.50 29.63 22.61
C PRO A 259 -0.68 28.15 22.20
N VAL A 260 -1.62 27.87 21.28
CA VAL A 260 -1.85 26.51 20.79
C VAL A 260 -0.78 26.10 19.77
N LYS A 261 -0.27 27.03 18.94
CA LYS A 261 0.89 26.77 18.08
C LYS A 261 2.15 26.46 18.88
N ASP A 262 2.40 27.20 19.96
CA ASP A 262 3.56 26.99 20.83
C ASP A 262 3.46 25.63 21.53
N TYR A 263 2.26 25.25 21.98
CA TYR A 263 2.01 23.92 22.54
C TYR A 263 2.20 22.81 21.51
N ALA A 264 1.70 22.97 20.29
CA ALA A 264 1.95 22.01 19.21
C ALA A 264 3.45 21.86 18.90
N LYS A 265 4.19 22.97 18.86
CA LYS A 265 5.65 22.93 18.68
C LYS A 265 6.35 22.17 19.80
N LEU A 266 5.95 22.40 21.05
CA LEU A 266 6.45 21.68 22.22
C LEU A 266 6.20 20.17 22.09
N LEU A 267 4.96 19.77 21.76
CA LEU A 267 4.61 18.35 21.60
C LEU A 267 5.43 17.69 20.50
N HIS A 268 5.54 18.31 19.32
CA HIS A 268 6.34 17.76 18.22
C HIS A 268 7.79 17.51 18.67
N GLN A 269 8.41 18.46 19.37
CA GLN A 269 9.78 18.32 19.85
C GLN A 269 9.92 17.24 20.93
N GLU A 270 9.08 17.26 21.97
CA GLU A 270 9.23 16.34 23.10
C GLU A 270 8.85 14.90 22.74
N HIS A 271 7.81 14.68 21.93
CA HIS A 271 7.49 13.35 21.42
C HIS A 271 8.56 12.85 20.44
N GLY A 272 9.13 13.72 19.60
CA GLY A 272 10.27 13.37 18.74
C GLY A 272 11.49 12.89 19.54
N MET A 273 11.82 13.58 20.64
CA MET A 273 12.89 13.16 21.55
C MET A 273 12.56 11.85 22.29
N ASN A 274 11.30 11.64 22.70
CA ASN A 274 10.90 10.41 23.36
C ASN A 274 10.93 9.21 22.40
N LEU A 275 10.51 9.40 21.14
CA LEU A 275 10.61 8.39 20.09
C LEU A 275 12.07 7.98 19.86
N ASP A 276 12.98 8.94 19.63
CA ASP A 276 14.41 8.66 19.44
C ASP A 276 15.01 7.87 20.62
N LYS A 277 14.70 8.27 21.86
CA LYS A 277 15.10 7.53 23.06
C LYS A 277 14.52 6.12 23.10
N THR A 278 13.26 5.95 22.71
CA THR A 278 12.58 4.65 22.67
C THR A 278 13.26 3.71 21.67
N LEU A 279 13.60 4.19 20.47
CA LEU A 279 14.28 3.37 19.45
C LEU A 279 15.70 2.98 19.90
N LYS A 280 16.46 3.93 20.44
CA LYS A 280 17.81 3.68 20.99
C LYS A 280 17.78 2.71 22.16
N LEU A 281 16.79 2.83 23.05
CA LEU A 281 16.61 1.92 24.16
C LEU A 281 16.37 0.49 23.67
N GLY A 282 15.48 0.31 22.67
CA GLY A 282 15.23 -1.00 22.07
C GLY A 282 16.50 -1.67 21.55
N GLN A 283 17.43 -0.90 20.99
CA GLN A 283 18.74 -1.43 20.61
C GLN A 283 19.59 -1.80 21.83
N GLN A 284 19.66 -0.92 22.82
CA GLN A 284 20.47 -1.11 24.03
C GLN A 284 20.06 -2.35 24.84
N ILE A 285 18.76 -2.64 24.92
CA ILE A 285 18.24 -3.81 25.64
C ILE A 285 18.03 -5.03 24.72
N GLU A 286 18.46 -4.94 23.46
CA GLU A 286 18.31 -6.00 22.44
C GLU A 286 16.83 -6.45 22.27
N ALA A 287 15.91 -5.49 22.35
CA ALA A 287 14.48 -5.66 22.12
C ALA A 287 14.04 -4.67 21.02
N THR A 288 14.40 -4.98 19.77
CA THR A 288 13.93 -4.19 18.61
C THR A 288 12.41 -4.09 18.64
N PRO A 289 11.81 -2.89 18.51
CA PRO A 289 10.36 -2.75 18.55
C PRO A 289 9.68 -3.59 17.46
N VAL A 290 8.57 -4.25 17.78
CA VAL A 290 7.83 -5.08 16.82
C VAL A 290 6.40 -4.59 16.66
N ILE A 291 6.00 -4.34 15.42
CA ILE A 291 4.62 -4.05 15.04
C ILE A 291 3.84 -5.37 15.04
N THR A 292 3.16 -5.64 16.16
CA THR A 292 2.18 -6.71 16.31
C THR A 292 0.79 -6.25 15.85
N PRO A 293 -0.21 -7.15 15.72
CA PRO A 293 -1.58 -6.74 15.41
C PRO A 293 -2.15 -5.72 16.41
N ALA A 294 -1.76 -5.78 17.68
CA ALA A 294 -2.20 -4.82 18.69
C ALA A 294 -1.59 -3.42 18.46
N VAL A 295 -0.30 -3.36 18.11
CA VAL A 295 0.37 -2.10 17.77
C VAL A 295 -0.19 -1.52 16.47
N GLU A 296 -0.42 -2.36 15.46
CA GLU A 296 -1.04 -1.93 14.20
C GLU A 296 -2.45 -1.37 14.43
N GLN A 297 -3.24 -2.00 15.30
CA GLN A 297 -4.55 -1.49 15.68
C GLN A 297 -4.46 -0.14 16.40
N ALA A 298 -3.44 0.08 17.24
CA ALA A 298 -3.20 1.38 17.87
C ALA A 298 -2.84 2.46 16.84
N GLN A 299 -1.99 2.13 15.86
CA GLN A 299 -1.65 3.05 14.74
C GLN A 299 -2.89 3.43 13.93
N LYS A 300 -3.74 2.45 13.58
CA LYS A 300 -5.02 2.69 12.88
C LYS A 300 -5.98 3.57 13.69
N LYS A 301 -6.10 3.32 15.00
CA LYS A 301 -6.89 4.16 15.90
C LYS A 301 -6.39 5.61 15.88
N GLY A 302 -5.09 5.81 16.04
CA GLY A 302 -4.48 7.15 16.02
C GLY A 302 -4.77 7.91 14.72
N ALA A 303 -4.59 7.25 13.57
CA ALA A 303 -4.94 7.82 12.27
C ALA A 303 -6.42 8.22 12.17
N GLY A 304 -7.34 7.40 12.70
CA GLY A 304 -8.77 7.73 12.75
C GLY A 304 -9.09 8.93 13.65
N GLU A 305 -8.38 9.08 14.77
CA GLU A 305 -8.53 10.24 15.66
C GLU A 305 -8.03 11.54 15.00
N LEU A 306 -6.91 11.48 14.26
CA LEU A 306 -6.40 12.61 13.46
C LEU A 306 -7.38 13.03 12.36
N ALA A 307 -7.99 12.06 11.67
CA ALA A 307 -8.93 12.31 10.59
C ALA A 307 -10.17 13.11 11.05
N ALA A 308 -10.54 13.01 12.33
CA ALA A 308 -11.71 13.70 12.89
C ALA A 308 -11.59 15.24 12.87
N PHE A 309 -10.38 15.79 12.74
CA PHE A 309 -10.15 17.23 12.73
C PHE A 309 -9.33 17.73 11.54
N VAL A 310 -9.07 16.89 10.52
CA VAL A 310 -8.20 17.26 9.39
C VAL A 310 -8.77 18.39 8.52
N GLU A 311 -10.08 18.33 8.26
CA GLU A 311 -10.83 19.31 7.47
C GLU A 311 -11.17 20.58 8.25
N LEU A 312 -10.93 20.60 9.57
CA LEU A 312 -11.20 21.79 10.39
C LEU A 312 -10.09 22.83 10.20
N ASP A 313 -10.45 24.09 10.41
CA ASP A 313 -9.51 25.20 10.51
C ASP A 313 -9.94 26.20 11.60
N GLY A 314 -9.09 27.18 11.88
CA GLY A 314 -9.35 28.27 12.80
C GLY A 314 -9.75 27.77 14.19
N LYS A 315 -10.79 28.38 14.76
CA LYS A 315 -11.27 28.06 16.11
C LYS A 315 -11.88 26.67 16.25
N ALA A 316 -12.46 26.13 15.19
CA ALA A 316 -13.00 24.77 15.19
C ALA A 316 -11.86 23.74 15.30
N PHE A 317 -10.80 23.90 14.50
CA PHE A 317 -9.61 23.06 14.61
C PHE A 317 -8.96 23.21 15.97
N GLU A 318 -8.75 24.44 16.45
CA GLU A 318 -8.12 24.71 17.74
C GLU A 318 -8.82 23.96 18.88
N SER A 319 -10.15 24.04 18.93
CA SER A 319 -10.96 23.39 19.96
C SER A 319 -10.89 21.86 19.85
N ALA A 320 -10.98 21.31 18.65
CA ALA A 320 -10.91 19.88 18.41
C ALA A 320 -9.53 19.31 18.72
N TYR A 321 -8.46 19.98 18.30
CA TYR A 321 -7.07 19.61 18.56
C TYR A 321 -6.80 19.58 20.07
N VAL A 322 -7.10 20.67 20.79
CA VAL A 322 -6.88 20.71 22.25
C VAL A 322 -7.69 19.64 22.98
N ALA A 323 -8.95 19.40 22.57
CA ALA A 323 -9.76 18.32 23.14
C ALA A 323 -9.16 16.93 22.87
N ALA A 324 -8.65 16.69 21.65
CA ALA A 324 -7.97 15.46 21.30
C ALA A 324 -6.69 15.26 22.12
N MET A 325 -5.89 16.30 22.34
CA MET A 325 -4.69 16.23 23.18
C MET A 325 -5.03 15.89 24.64
N VAL A 326 -6.07 16.50 25.21
CA VAL A 326 -6.53 16.14 26.57
C VAL A 326 -6.95 14.67 26.65
N LYS A 327 -7.74 14.19 25.67
CA LYS A 327 -8.21 12.81 25.61
C LYS A 327 -7.05 11.83 25.43
N GLY A 328 -6.23 12.02 24.40
CA GLY A 328 -5.11 11.14 24.03
C GLY A 328 -4.09 11.00 25.17
N HIS A 329 -3.69 12.11 25.79
CA HIS A 329 -2.74 12.07 26.91
C HIS A 329 -3.35 11.40 28.15
N THR A 330 -4.65 11.56 28.41
CA THR A 330 -5.35 10.86 29.50
C THR A 330 -5.35 9.34 29.26
N GLU A 331 -5.67 8.90 28.04
CA GLU A 331 -5.65 7.49 27.66
C GLU A 331 -4.22 6.90 27.68
N ALA A 332 -3.23 7.67 27.24
CA ALA A 332 -1.82 7.27 27.27
C ALA A 332 -1.32 7.04 28.70
N LEU A 333 -1.63 7.94 29.63
CA LEU A 333 -1.29 7.76 31.06
C LEU A 333 -1.93 6.48 31.62
N ALA A 334 -3.22 6.28 31.37
CA ALA A 334 -3.92 5.07 31.81
C ALA A 334 -3.28 3.80 31.22
N LYS A 335 -2.88 3.84 29.95
CA LYS A 335 -2.20 2.73 29.28
C LYS A 335 -0.83 2.45 29.87
N ILE A 336 -0.03 3.48 30.16
CA ILE A 336 1.27 3.33 30.82
C ILE A 336 1.09 2.65 32.18
N ASP A 337 0.15 3.16 33.00
CA ASP A 337 -0.06 2.71 34.38
C ASP A 337 -0.62 1.29 34.48
N THR A 338 -1.57 0.96 33.61
CA THR A 338 -2.34 -0.28 33.73
C THR A 338 -1.80 -1.42 32.89
N GLN A 339 -1.05 -1.13 31.84
CA GLN A 339 -0.57 -2.10 30.85
C GLN A 339 0.96 -2.04 30.68
N LEU A 340 1.52 -0.94 30.18
CA LEU A 340 2.93 -0.94 29.71
C LEU A 340 3.93 -1.17 30.84
N GLN A 341 3.72 -0.55 32.01
CA GLN A 341 4.58 -0.76 33.18
C GLN A 341 4.54 -2.20 33.72
N LYS A 342 3.42 -2.90 33.54
CA LYS A 342 3.26 -4.31 33.97
C LYS A 342 3.90 -5.28 32.98
N SER A 343 3.82 -4.96 31.69
CA SER A 343 4.42 -5.79 30.63
C SER A 343 5.93 -5.62 30.52
N ALA A 344 6.48 -4.48 30.95
CA ALA A 344 7.92 -4.26 30.95
C ALA A 344 8.62 -5.08 32.05
N GLY A 345 9.57 -5.94 31.67
CA GLY A 345 10.44 -6.67 32.60
C GLY A 345 11.73 -5.92 32.92
N ASN A 346 12.37 -5.38 31.89
CA ASN A 346 13.65 -4.66 31.96
C ASN A 346 13.58 -3.35 32.75
N ALA A 347 14.58 -3.13 33.61
CA ALA A 347 14.67 -1.96 34.49
C ALA A 347 14.82 -0.63 33.73
N ALA A 348 15.62 -0.60 32.65
CA ALA A 348 15.78 0.58 31.82
C ALA A 348 14.48 0.93 31.06
N LEU A 349 13.73 -0.08 30.61
CA LEU A 349 12.40 0.13 30.02
C LEU A 349 11.40 0.69 31.03
N LYS A 350 11.37 0.16 32.27
CA LYS A 350 10.52 0.72 33.33
C LYS A 350 10.87 2.17 33.64
N GLN A 351 12.16 2.48 33.75
CA GLN A 351 12.64 3.84 33.98
C GLN A 351 12.23 4.78 32.83
N HIS A 352 12.40 4.34 31.59
CA HIS A 352 11.97 5.08 30.40
C HIS A 352 10.47 5.36 30.44
N LEU A 353 9.64 4.36 30.70
CA LEU A 353 8.18 4.52 30.83
C LEU A 353 7.79 5.48 31.96
N THR A 354 8.51 5.48 33.08
CA THR A 354 8.30 6.45 34.17
C THR A 354 8.57 7.87 33.70
N GLY A 355 9.70 8.09 33.00
CA GLY A 355 10.01 9.39 32.41
C GLY A 355 8.97 9.81 31.37
N THR A 356 8.59 8.92 30.45
CA THR A 356 7.54 9.18 29.46
C THR A 356 6.23 9.58 30.15
N ARG A 357 5.82 8.86 31.20
CA ARG A 357 4.62 9.18 31.99
C ARG A 357 4.65 10.60 32.56
N GLU A 358 5.79 11.02 33.13
CA GLU A 358 5.95 12.36 33.69
C GLU A 358 5.81 13.45 32.62
N HIS A 359 6.39 13.25 31.43
CA HIS A 359 6.23 14.18 30.31
C HIS A 359 4.77 14.25 29.83
N VAL A 360 4.12 13.11 29.62
CA VAL A 360 2.70 13.05 29.20
C VAL A 360 1.80 13.74 30.22
N ALA A 361 2.07 13.61 31.53
CA ALA A 361 1.31 14.31 32.56
C ALA A 361 1.47 15.84 32.46
N LYS A 362 2.70 16.34 32.26
CA LYS A 362 2.96 17.79 32.05
C LYS A 362 2.29 18.32 30.79
N HIS A 363 2.28 17.53 29.71
CA HIS A 363 1.58 17.87 28.48
C HIS A 363 0.07 17.95 28.70
N LEU A 364 -0.52 16.96 29.39
CA LEU A 364 -1.94 16.96 29.73
C LEU A 364 -2.35 18.19 30.55
N GLU A 365 -1.54 18.61 31.52
CA GLU A 365 -1.79 19.83 32.30
C GLU A 365 -1.82 21.08 31.40
N LYS A 366 -0.86 21.21 30.47
CA LYS A 366 -0.82 22.30 29.48
C LYS A 366 -2.04 22.26 28.55
N ALA A 367 -2.44 21.09 28.07
CA ALA A 367 -3.62 20.93 27.23
C ALA A 367 -4.91 21.35 27.96
N LYS A 368 -5.06 20.98 29.24
CA LYS A 368 -6.21 21.41 30.07
C LYS A 368 -6.24 22.92 30.28
N ALA A 369 -5.09 23.54 30.55
CA ALA A 369 -5.00 24.99 30.68
C ALA A 369 -5.41 25.71 29.39
N LEU A 370 -4.99 25.19 28.22
CA LEU A 370 -5.44 25.71 26.93
C LEU A 370 -6.94 25.50 26.71
N GLN A 371 -7.48 24.34 27.08
CA GLN A 371 -8.90 24.03 26.93
C GLN A 371 -9.77 25.01 27.71
N ASP A 372 -9.37 25.36 28.93
CA ASP A 372 -10.08 26.34 29.76
C ASP A 372 -9.95 27.76 29.21
N GLY A 373 -8.78 28.11 28.65
CA GLY A 373 -8.56 29.36 27.93
C GLY A 373 -9.46 29.51 26.70
N THR A 374 -9.55 28.46 25.87
CA THR A 374 -10.41 28.44 24.67
C THR A 374 -11.89 28.58 25.04
N LYS A 375 -12.36 27.88 26.08
CA LYS A 375 -13.74 27.99 26.59
C LYS A 375 -14.10 29.39 27.07
N ARG A 376 -13.14 30.12 27.65
CA ARG A 376 -13.35 31.51 28.11
C ARG A 376 -13.38 32.50 26.95
N ALA A 377 -12.62 32.26 25.88
CA ALA A 377 -12.58 33.11 24.70
C ALA A 377 -13.75 32.89 23.73
N SER A 378 -14.48 31.78 23.85
CA SER A 378 -15.67 31.45 23.07
C SER A 378 -16.99 31.83 23.74
N ARG A 379 -16.94 32.35 24.97
CA ARG A 379 -18.06 32.98 25.68
C ARG A 379 -17.98 34.48 25.46
#